data_AF-A0A9W8KPN6-F1
#
_entry.id   AF-A0A9W8KPN6-F1
#
_cell.length_a   1.000
_cell.length_b   1.000
_cell.length_c   1.000
_cell.angle_alpha   90.00
_cell.angle_beta   90.00
_cell.angle_gamma   90.00
#
_symmetry.space_group_name_H-M   'P 1'
#
loop_
_entity.id
_entity.type
_entity.pdbx_description
1 polymer ?
#
loop_
_entity_poly.entity_id
_entity_poly.type
_entity_poly.pdbx_seq_one_letter_code
_entity_poly.pdbx_strand_id
1 'polypeptide(L)'
;MKVATGIFAGLAVFAVGSAAFDVSCNSNYASYYGQNSARNQQALGEYCKDATEDVIVLAFMNGFPNLLLNFANACETTFDGSTLLHCPSMAEDIKYCQSQGKAVIISMGGASGSYGFSSDADGTSFANTVWDMFFKGSATQRPFDDAVLDGIDLDIEGGSGSGYSAFINQLRSHYATDTSKKYYITGAPQCPFPDAYLGSTLNSAWFDMVYVQFYNNYCGLNAYPTWFNYGDWDNWAKTTSVNKNVKIFIGAPGSAAAASSGYVDGSTLSTIYNAVRANYTSLGGIMTWDVSQARTSGLASSIRSMLNAGGTCGSNGGGSTTSITSATSTTSTATTNTVSTPATTSTDSATSSSHTAYSTEPSSTAATPTNCPVSGQPCTGSQQGCDGQRFALCNGGVWYLQNCAPGTYCYMSGSSATCDWANGRATDTCSVSGSSSLKKRLDMNEVASITKPQLRPRPAHPKSTVPTRVEFVAGSLSNGTYSTVVKVQADKQAFTGNWAISFNLPSGQTVDSTSRGSVNVSKSIVTVRSDITKEKSKNMAAIFKISGSYANDYALPDASSAVFVSV
;
A
#
# COMPACT_ATOMS: atom_id res chain seq x y z
N MET A 1 39.68 -36.42 -64.50
CA MET A 1 39.52 -36.77 -63.08
C MET A 1 39.90 -35.55 -62.23
N LYS A 2 38.92 -34.85 -61.66
CA LYS A 2 39.07 -33.78 -60.64
C LYS A 2 37.65 -33.43 -60.19
N VAL A 3 37.26 -33.83 -58.98
CA VAL A 3 35.97 -33.49 -58.37
C VAL A 3 36.17 -32.24 -57.54
N ALA A 4 35.34 -31.22 -57.75
CA ALA A 4 35.37 -29.99 -56.95
C ALA A 4 34.39 -30.12 -55.78
N THR A 5 34.92 -30.29 -54.57
CA THR A 5 34.10 -30.43 -53.35
C THR A 5 33.58 -29.07 -52.90
N GLY A 6 32.32 -28.76 -53.21
CA GLY A 6 31.66 -27.54 -52.75
C GLY A 6 31.28 -27.64 -51.27
N ILE A 7 31.97 -26.92 -50.40
CA ILE A 7 31.63 -26.81 -48.97
C ILE A 7 30.52 -25.77 -48.82
N PHE A 8 29.29 -26.23 -48.58
CA PHE A 8 28.20 -25.36 -48.10
C PHE A 8 28.42 -25.06 -46.61
N ALA A 9 28.94 -23.87 -46.31
CA ALA A 9 28.98 -23.35 -44.95
C ALA A 9 27.57 -22.96 -44.51
N GLY A 10 26.89 -23.83 -43.79
CA GLY A 10 25.60 -23.51 -43.18
C GLY A 10 25.77 -22.42 -42.11
N LEU A 11 25.09 -21.29 -42.29
CA LEU A 11 25.02 -20.26 -41.24
C LEU A 11 24.21 -20.80 -40.07
N ALA A 12 24.91 -21.25 -39.02
CA ALA A 12 24.29 -21.52 -37.73
C ALA A 12 23.82 -20.20 -37.12
N VAL A 13 22.55 -19.86 -37.36
CA VAL A 13 21.89 -18.77 -36.63
C VAL A 13 21.77 -19.21 -35.18
N PHE A 14 22.72 -18.80 -34.35
CA PHE A 14 22.62 -18.92 -32.91
C PHE A 14 21.42 -18.08 -32.46
N ALA A 15 20.31 -18.74 -32.19
CA ALA A 15 19.21 -18.15 -31.44
C ALA A 15 19.76 -17.81 -30.05
N VAL A 16 20.12 -16.53 -29.84
CA VAL A 16 20.46 -16.00 -28.52
C VAL A 16 19.18 -15.99 -27.72
N GLY A 17 18.93 -17.09 -27.00
CA GLY A 17 17.75 -17.21 -26.16
C GLY A 17 17.73 -16.09 -25.13
N SER A 18 16.61 -15.38 -25.04
CA SER A 18 16.30 -14.58 -23.85
C SER A 18 16.43 -15.50 -22.64
N ALA A 19 17.26 -15.14 -21.67
CA ALA A 19 17.32 -15.90 -20.43
C ALA A 19 15.97 -15.74 -19.72
N ALA A 20 15.38 -16.85 -19.29
CA ALA A 20 14.21 -16.80 -18.44
C ALA A 20 14.62 -16.48 -17.00
N PHE A 21 13.67 -15.96 -16.22
CA PHE A 21 13.80 -15.78 -14.79
C PHE A 21 14.27 -17.08 -14.08
N ASP A 22 15.30 -16.98 -13.25
CA ASP A 22 15.74 -18.06 -12.37
C ASP A 22 15.95 -17.57 -10.93
N VAL A 23 15.13 -18.11 -10.03
CA VAL A 23 15.18 -17.85 -8.58
C VAL A 23 16.50 -18.27 -7.92
N SER A 24 17.34 -19.09 -8.55
CA SER A 24 18.67 -19.43 -8.00
C SER A 24 19.63 -18.24 -7.95
N CYS A 25 19.38 -17.24 -8.80
CA CYS A 25 20.32 -16.18 -9.16
C CYS A 25 20.35 -14.98 -8.19
N ASN A 26 21.35 -14.10 -8.36
CA ASN A 26 21.48 -12.80 -7.68
C ASN A 26 21.52 -11.62 -8.69
N SER A 27 20.79 -11.79 -9.78
CA SER A 27 20.69 -10.88 -10.94
C SER A 27 19.23 -10.62 -11.35
N ASN A 28 18.28 -11.08 -10.54
CA ASN A 28 16.86 -10.89 -10.79
C ASN A 28 16.42 -9.46 -10.47
N TYR A 29 15.49 -8.93 -11.27
CA TYR A 29 14.78 -7.70 -10.99
C TYR A 29 13.27 -7.97 -10.95
N ALA A 30 12.68 -7.82 -9.77
CA ALA A 30 11.24 -7.81 -9.56
C ALA A 30 10.69 -6.38 -9.54
N SER A 31 9.50 -6.15 -10.07
CA SER A 31 8.81 -4.88 -9.87
C SER A 31 7.30 -5.04 -9.74
N TYR A 32 6.69 -4.26 -8.86
CA TYR A 32 5.24 -4.17 -8.75
C TYR A 32 4.66 -3.44 -9.97
N TYR A 33 3.49 -3.88 -10.43
CA TYR A 33 2.73 -3.33 -11.55
C TYR A 33 1.24 -3.36 -11.21
N GLY A 34 0.52 -2.28 -11.48
CA GLY A 34 -0.94 -2.20 -11.34
C GLY A 34 -1.37 -0.90 -10.68
N GLN A 35 -0.70 -0.47 -9.61
CA GLN A 35 -1.12 0.69 -8.82
C GLN A 35 -0.75 2.07 -9.40
N ASN A 36 -0.04 2.12 -10.53
CA ASN A 36 0.23 3.35 -11.30
C ASN A 36 0.75 4.53 -10.44
N SER A 37 1.75 4.29 -9.60
CA SER A 37 2.27 5.28 -8.65
C SER A 37 2.80 6.56 -9.34
N ALA A 38 3.35 6.46 -10.56
CA ALA A 38 3.82 7.59 -11.35
C ALA A 38 2.75 8.24 -12.26
N ARG A 39 1.51 7.74 -12.25
CA ARG A 39 0.35 8.23 -13.05
C ARG A 39 0.52 8.13 -14.57
N ASN A 40 1.47 7.30 -15.04
CA ASN A 40 1.78 7.07 -16.45
C ASN A 40 2.01 5.58 -16.81
N GLN A 41 1.54 4.65 -15.96
CA GLN A 41 1.61 3.20 -16.17
C GLN A 41 0.98 2.79 -17.51
N GLN A 42 1.77 2.07 -18.30
CA GLN A 42 1.39 1.52 -19.60
C GLN A 42 0.71 0.15 -19.43
N ALA A 43 0.34 -0.51 -20.54
CA ALA A 43 -0.11 -1.91 -20.49
C ALA A 43 1.01 -2.84 -19.99
N LEU A 44 0.64 -3.99 -19.42
CA LEU A 44 1.57 -4.95 -18.83
C LEU A 44 2.58 -5.45 -19.88
N GLY A 45 2.11 -5.67 -21.11
CA GLY A 45 2.91 -6.14 -22.23
C GLY A 45 4.02 -5.18 -22.65
N GLU A 46 3.89 -3.86 -22.42
CA GLU A 46 4.95 -2.89 -22.75
C GLU A 46 6.21 -3.13 -21.91
N TYR A 47 6.05 -3.33 -20.60
CA TYR A 47 7.14 -3.70 -19.68
C TYR A 47 7.69 -5.11 -19.96
N CYS A 48 7.00 -5.88 -20.79
CA CYS A 48 7.43 -7.22 -21.18
C CYS A 48 8.25 -7.28 -22.48
N LYS A 49 8.32 -6.21 -23.27
CA LYS A 49 9.04 -6.18 -24.57
C LYS A 49 10.56 -6.22 -24.46
N ASP A 50 11.13 -5.77 -23.34
CA ASP A 50 12.58 -5.64 -23.13
C ASP A 50 13.08 -6.38 -21.89
N ALA A 51 14.41 -6.55 -21.85
CA ALA A 51 15.17 -7.34 -20.87
C ALA A 51 15.35 -6.69 -19.47
N THR A 52 14.44 -5.79 -19.05
CA THR A 52 14.63 -5.01 -17.80
C THR A 52 14.16 -5.78 -16.55
N GLU A 53 12.88 -6.08 -16.39
CA GLU A 53 12.35 -6.86 -15.26
C GLU A 53 12.26 -8.37 -15.60
N ASP A 54 12.60 -9.24 -14.66
CA ASP A 54 12.46 -10.70 -14.78
C ASP A 54 11.18 -11.22 -14.09
N VAL A 55 10.72 -10.49 -13.07
CA VAL A 55 9.47 -10.79 -12.35
C VAL A 55 8.60 -9.55 -12.33
N ILE A 56 7.33 -9.69 -12.74
CA ILE A 56 6.33 -8.64 -12.58
C ILE A 56 5.29 -9.10 -11.55
N VAL A 57 5.06 -8.25 -10.56
CA VAL A 57 4.17 -8.52 -9.42
C VAL A 57 2.89 -7.70 -9.57
N LEU A 58 1.79 -8.37 -9.92
CA LEU A 58 0.48 -7.77 -10.18
C LEU A 58 -0.15 -7.29 -8.87
N ALA A 59 -0.27 -5.98 -8.75
CA ALA A 59 -0.63 -5.23 -7.56
C ALA A 59 -2.03 -4.60 -7.73
N PHE A 60 -3.11 -5.13 -7.15
CA PHE A 60 -3.18 -6.18 -6.14
C PHE A 60 -4.49 -6.98 -6.21
N MET A 61 -4.46 -8.17 -5.58
CA MET A 61 -5.60 -8.77 -4.89
C MET A 61 -5.77 -8.10 -3.51
N ASN A 62 -6.40 -6.93 -3.48
CA ASN A 62 -6.53 -6.09 -2.27
C ASN A 62 -7.75 -6.45 -1.39
N GLY A 63 -8.37 -7.62 -1.60
CA GLY A 63 -9.47 -8.12 -0.77
C GLY A 63 -9.62 -9.64 -0.80
N PHE A 64 -9.77 -10.24 0.38
CA PHE A 64 -9.97 -11.67 0.61
C PHE A 64 -10.44 -11.94 2.06
N PRO A 65 -11.16 -13.04 2.38
CA PRO A 65 -11.47 -14.21 1.55
C PRO A 65 -12.59 -14.00 0.51
N ASN A 66 -13.28 -12.86 0.54
CA ASN A 66 -14.15 -12.45 -0.56
C ASN A 66 -13.30 -11.67 -1.56
N LEU A 67 -13.11 -12.22 -2.76
CA LEU A 67 -12.05 -11.81 -3.69
C LEU A 67 -12.28 -10.40 -4.26
N LEU A 68 -11.30 -9.52 -4.07
CA LEU A 68 -11.21 -8.22 -4.72
C LEU A 68 -9.92 -8.09 -5.54
N LEU A 69 -10.00 -7.42 -6.68
CA LEU A 69 -8.87 -7.08 -7.53
C LEU A 69 -8.86 -5.58 -7.85
N ASN A 70 -7.68 -5.02 -8.03
CA ASN A 70 -7.50 -3.69 -8.60
C ASN A 70 -6.12 -3.56 -9.26
N PHE A 71 -6.09 -3.10 -10.51
CA PHE A 71 -4.86 -2.81 -11.27
C PHE A 71 -4.91 -1.41 -11.89
N ALA A 72 -5.59 -0.47 -11.20
CA ALA A 72 -5.91 0.86 -11.67
C ALA A 72 -6.38 0.89 -13.13
N ASN A 73 -5.85 1.83 -13.92
CA ASN A 73 -6.18 2.00 -15.34
C ASN A 73 -5.75 0.84 -16.25
N ALA A 74 -5.15 -0.25 -15.74
CA ALA A 74 -4.85 -1.44 -16.53
C ALA A 74 -6.07 -2.37 -16.70
N CYS A 75 -7.01 -2.36 -15.76
CA CYS A 75 -8.24 -3.15 -15.86
C CYS A 75 -9.37 -2.60 -14.99
N GLU A 76 -10.44 -2.15 -15.65
CA GLU A 76 -11.69 -1.68 -15.02
C GLU A 76 -12.92 -2.49 -15.45
N THR A 77 -12.75 -3.44 -16.38
CA THR A 77 -13.84 -4.30 -16.87
C THR A 77 -14.11 -5.41 -15.86
N THR A 78 -15.37 -5.84 -15.74
CA THR A 78 -15.84 -6.85 -14.78
C THR A 78 -16.73 -7.86 -15.46
N PHE A 79 -16.79 -9.08 -14.93
CA PHE A 79 -17.74 -10.09 -15.39
C PHE A 79 -19.19 -9.62 -15.26
N ASP A 80 -20.05 -10.04 -16.19
CA ASP A 80 -21.48 -9.73 -16.18
C ASP A 80 -22.11 -10.10 -14.82
N GLY A 81 -22.63 -9.08 -14.13
CA GLY A 81 -23.30 -9.22 -12.84
C GLY A 81 -22.40 -9.55 -11.64
N SER A 82 -21.07 -9.46 -11.74
CA SER A 82 -20.11 -9.87 -10.68
C SER A 82 -19.05 -8.81 -10.37
N THR A 83 -18.59 -8.73 -9.11
CA THR A 83 -17.53 -7.79 -8.69
C THR A 83 -16.15 -8.06 -9.25
N LEU A 84 -15.96 -9.29 -9.70
CA LEU A 84 -14.68 -9.75 -10.18
C LEU A 84 -14.28 -9.02 -11.47
N LEU A 85 -13.11 -8.38 -11.45
CA LEU A 85 -12.49 -7.83 -12.66
C LEU A 85 -12.33 -8.94 -13.71
N HIS A 86 -12.61 -8.61 -14.97
CA HIS A 86 -12.35 -9.43 -16.14
C HIS A 86 -11.39 -8.67 -17.04
N CYS A 87 -10.18 -9.18 -17.17
CA CYS A 87 -9.04 -8.44 -17.72
C CYS A 87 -8.43 -9.18 -18.94
N PRO A 88 -9.17 -9.37 -20.05
CA PRO A 88 -8.70 -10.16 -21.19
C PRO A 88 -7.39 -9.61 -21.79
N SER A 89 -7.21 -8.30 -21.88
CA SER A 89 -5.95 -7.70 -22.33
C SER A 89 -4.78 -8.02 -21.39
N MET A 90 -5.02 -8.10 -20.06
CA MET A 90 -4.00 -8.55 -19.12
C MET A 90 -3.77 -10.06 -19.24
N ALA A 91 -4.76 -10.88 -19.61
CA ALA A 91 -4.58 -12.31 -19.88
C ALA A 91 -3.64 -12.53 -21.07
N GLU A 92 -3.83 -11.77 -22.16
CA GLU A 92 -2.91 -11.77 -23.31
C GLU A 92 -1.52 -11.30 -22.91
N ASP A 93 -1.41 -10.18 -22.19
CA ASP A 93 -0.13 -9.66 -21.71
C ASP A 93 0.59 -10.64 -20.76
N ILE A 94 -0.09 -11.29 -19.82
CA ILE A 94 0.51 -12.31 -18.93
C ILE A 94 1.16 -13.42 -19.76
N LYS A 95 0.43 -13.97 -20.74
CA LYS A 95 0.93 -15.03 -21.63
C LYS A 95 2.09 -14.51 -22.50
N TYR A 96 2.06 -13.25 -22.93
CA TYR A 96 3.18 -12.62 -23.63
C TYR A 96 4.42 -12.49 -22.72
N CYS A 97 4.30 -11.95 -21.51
CA CYS A 97 5.39 -11.84 -20.54
C CYS A 97 6.04 -13.20 -20.25
N GLN A 98 5.24 -14.24 -20.06
CA GLN A 98 5.70 -15.62 -19.89
C GLN A 98 6.43 -16.15 -21.13
N SER A 99 5.96 -15.82 -22.34
CA SER A 99 6.66 -16.15 -23.59
C SER A 99 8.02 -15.45 -23.74
N GLN A 100 8.21 -14.30 -23.07
CA GLN A 100 9.48 -13.58 -23.00
C GLN A 100 10.37 -14.06 -21.83
N GLY A 101 9.97 -15.12 -21.12
CA GLY A 101 10.74 -15.73 -20.03
C GLY A 101 10.58 -15.03 -18.67
N LYS A 102 9.64 -14.09 -18.52
CA LYS A 102 9.34 -13.41 -17.25
C LYS A 102 8.37 -14.23 -16.41
N ALA A 103 8.52 -14.20 -15.09
CA ALA A 103 7.49 -14.68 -14.18
C ALA A 103 6.48 -13.56 -13.90
N VAL A 104 5.18 -13.89 -13.92
CA VAL A 104 4.09 -12.98 -13.53
C VAL A 104 3.36 -13.56 -12.32
N ILE A 105 3.49 -12.85 -11.20
CA ILE A 105 3.01 -13.25 -9.86
C ILE A 105 1.89 -12.29 -9.45
N ILE A 106 0.81 -12.74 -8.82
CA ILE A 106 -0.19 -11.82 -8.23
C ILE A 106 0.08 -11.60 -6.75
N SER A 107 0.00 -10.34 -6.31
CA SER A 107 0.20 -9.97 -4.91
C SER A 107 -1.11 -9.76 -4.17
N MET A 108 -1.17 -10.30 -2.95
CA MET A 108 -2.26 -10.20 -2.00
C MET A 108 -1.95 -9.13 -0.97
N GLY A 109 -2.84 -8.16 -0.81
CA GLY A 109 -2.70 -7.05 0.13
C GLY A 109 -2.20 -5.75 -0.51
N GLY A 110 -0.98 -5.35 -0.13
CA GLY A 110 -0.43 -3.99 -0.14
C GLY A 110 -0.54 -3.32 1.25
N ALA A 111 -0.14 -2.05 1.37
CA ALA A 111 -0.51 -1.07 2.43
C ALA A 111 -2.03 -0.98 2.79
N SER A 112 -2.85 -1.83 2.18
CA SER A 112 -3.71 -1.31 1.13
C SER A 112 -4.85 -2.26 0.76
N GLY A 113 -6.02 -2.03 1.33
CA GLY A 113 -7.21 -2.83 1.11
C GLY A 113 -7.72 -3.31 2.44
N SER A 114 -8.43 -4.44 2.43
CA SER A 114 -8.70 -5.15 3.67
C SER A 114 -9.08 -6.58 3.37
N TYR A 115 -8.45 -7.41 4.17
CA TYR A 115 -8.08 -8.75 3.81
C TYR A 115 -7.64 -9.47 5.08
N GLY A 116 -7.28 -10.74 4.91
CA GLY A 116 -6.83 -11.60 6.00
C GLY A 116 -7.94 -12.52 6.51
N PHE A 117 -7.49 -13.50 7.30
CA PHE A 117 -8.30 -14.65 7.66
C PHE A 117 -8.65 -14.60 9.15
N SER A 118 -9.83 -15.11 9.53
CA SER A 118 -10.13 -15.35 10.95
C SER A 118 -9.44 -16.63 11.43
N SER A 119 -9.32 -17.64 10.55
CA SER A 119 -8.79 -18.96 10.88
C SER A 119 -7.91 -19.57 9.78
N ASP A 120 -7.15 -20.61 10.15
CA ASP A 120 -6.44 -21.49 9.22
C ASP A 120 -7.38 -22.24 8.26
N ALA A 121 -8.64 -22.46 8.63
CA ALA A 121 -9.64 -23.04 7.74
C ALA A 121 -10.05 -22.05 6.64
N ASP A 122 -10.16 -20.74 6.95
CA ASP A 122 -10.45 -19.71 5.94
C ASP A 122 -9.29 -19.59 4.95
N GLY A 123 -8.05 -19.58 5.44
CA GLY A 123 -6.85 -19.55 4.61
C GLY A 123 -6.74 -20.78 3.71
N THR A 124 -6.97 -21.97 4.27
CA THR A 124 -7.03 -23.24 3.51
C THR A 124 -8.13 -23.19 2.44
N SER A 125 -9.32 -22.69 2.79
CA SER A 125 -10.46 -22.56 1.86
C SER A 125 -10.13 -21.62 0.71
N PHE A 126 -9.60 -20.43 1.02
CA PHE A 126 -9.28 -19.41 0.02
C PHE A 126 -8.11 -19.80 -0.90
N ALA A 127 -7.18 -20.65 -0.44
CA ALA A 127 -6.15 -21.21 -1.32
C ALA A 127 -6.71 -22.07 -2.45
N ASN A 128 -7.87 -22.73 -2.24
CA ASN A 128 -8.58 -23.43 -3.31
C ASN A 128 -9.19 -22.43 -4.30
N THR A 129 -9.89 -21.41 -3.80
CA THR A 129 -10.45 -20.31 -4.60
C THR A 129 -9.39 -19.66 -5.49
N VAL A 130 -8.21 -19.37 -4.92
CA VAL A 130 -7.09 -18.78 -5.66
C VAL A 130 -6.53 -19.74 -6.72
N TRP A 131 -6.41 -21.03 -6.41
CA TRP A 131 -6.01 -22.05 -7.39
C TRP A 131 -6.98 -22.17 -8.58
N ASP A 132 -8.28 -22.17 -8.30
CA ASP A 132 -9.32 -22.31 -9.33
C ASP A 132 -9.48 -21.09 -10.23
N MET A 133 -9.16 -19.89 -9.72
CA MET A 133 -9.39 -18.62 -10.42
C MET A 133 -8.17 -18.06 -11.14
N PHE A 134 -6.95 -18.35 -10.68
CA PHE A 134 -5.71 -17.74 -11.20
C PHE A 134 -4.64 -18.75 -11.69
N PHE A 135 -4.78 -20.02 -11.33
CA PHE A 135 -3.80 -21.08 -11.63
C PHE A 135 -4.47 -22.22 -12.45
N LYS A 136 -4.10 -23.48 -12.25
CA LYS A 136 -4.59 -24.61 -13.08
C LYS A 136 -5.91 -25.24 -12.61
N GLY A 137 -6.49 -24.77 -11.52
CA GLY A 137 -7.85 -25.16 -11.15
C GLY A 137 -8.91 -24.56 -12.09
N SER A 138 -10.19 -24.74 -11.77
CA SER A 138 -11.30 -24.47 -12.69
C SER A 138 -12.45 -23.68 -12.07
N ALA A 139 -12.49 -22.37 -12.29
CA ALA A 139 -13.62 -21.49 -12.00
C ALA A 139 -14.37 -21.04 -13.27
N THR A 140 -15.66 -20.72 -13.14
CA THR A 140 -16.50 -20.17 -14.23
C THR A 140 -16.24 -18.69 -14.54
N GLN A 141 -15.63 -17.96 -13.61
CA GLN A 141 -15.17 -16.58 -13.80
C GLN A 141 -13.69 -16.54 -13.39
N ARG A 142 -12.80 -16.34 -14.37
CA ARG A 142 -11.35 -16.30 -14.19
C ARG A 142 -10.81 -14.93 -14.64
N PRO A 143 -10.26 -14.09 -13.74
CA PRO A 143 -9.92 -12.70 -14.06
C PRO A 143 -8.99 -12.51 -15.26
N PHE A 144 -8.16 -13.52 -15.53
CA PHE A 144 -7.22 -13.55 -16.64
C PHE A 144 -7.52 -14.72 -17.61
N ASP A 145 -8.79 -15.07 -17.79
CA ASP A 145 -9.27 -16.10 -18.71
C ASP A 145 -8.50 -17.43 -18.61
N ASP A 146 -7.82 -17.85 -19.69
CA ASP A 146 -7.00 -19.06 -19.80
C ASP A 146 -5.56 -18.89 -19.28
N ALA A 147 -5.14 -17.67 -18.91
CA ALA A 147 -3.82 -17.43 -18.37
C ALA A 147 -3.64 -18.10 -17.00
N VAL A 148 -2.41 -18.54 -16.74
CA VAL A 148 -2.02 -19.28 -15.52
C VAL A 148 -0.79 -18.58 -14.96
N LEU A 149 -0.93 -17.91 -13.81
CA LEU A 149 0.15 -17.15 -13.19
C LEU A 149 1.32 -18.04 -12.74
N ASP A 150 2.46 -17.42 -12.43
CA ASP A 150 3.68 -18.09 -11.96
C ASP A 150 3.78 -18.17 -10.44
N GLY A 151 2.96 -17.44 -9.69
CA GLY A 151 3.00 -17.51 -8.24
C GLY A 151 2.08 -16.54 -7.50
N ILE A 152 2.19 -16.59 -6.18
CA ILE A 152 1.50 -15.70 -5.24
C ILE A 152 2.53 -14.87 -4.47
N ASP A 153 2.20 -13.62 -4.19
CA ASP A 153 2.95 -12.73 -3.30
C ASP A 153 2.07 -12.31 -2.11
N LEU A 154 2.65 -12.21 -0.91
CA LEU A 154 1.98 -11.76 0.32
C LEU A 154 2.56 -10.43 0.80
N ASP A 155 1.95 -9.32 0.39
CA ASP A 155 2.30 -7.96 0.80
C ASP A 155 1.36 -7.50 1.94
N ILE A 156 1.54 -8.08 3.13
CA ILE A 156 0.56 -7.95 4.22
C ILE A 156 0.95 -6.82 5.19
N GLU A 157 0.55 -5.59 4.88
CA GLU A 157 0.85 -4.42 5.73
C GLU A 157 -0.17 -4.16 6.86
N GLY A 158 -1.03 -5.12 7.20
CA GLY A 158 -2.07 -4.90 8.20
C GLY A 158 -2.89 -6.12 8.63
N GLY A 159 -3.69 -5.93 9.68
CA GLY A 159 -4.62 -6.94 10.20
C GLY A 159 -3.99 -7.91 11.19
N SER A 160 -4.36 -9.19 11.08
CA SER A 160 -3.89 -10.31 11.90
C SER A 160 -3.13 -11.30 11.03
N GLY A 161 -2.00 -11.82 11.51
CA GLY A 161 -1.21 -12.86 10.84
C GLY A 161 -1.82 -14.27 10.85
N SER A 162 -3.13 -14.40 11.07
CA SER A 162 -3.86 -15.68 11.07
C SER A 162 -4.06 -16.23 9.66
N GLY A 163 -4.13 -17.55 9.49
CA GLY A 163 -4.52 -18.23 8.26
C GLY A 163 -3.53 -18.23 7.10
N TYR A 164 -2.60 -17.27 7.01
CA TYR A 164 -1.67 -17.17 5.89
C TYR A 164 -0.76 -18.41 5.73
N SER A 165 -0.29 -19.00 6.83
CA SER A 165 0.54 -20.21 6.77
C SER A 165 -0.24 -21.42 6.23
N ALA A 166 -1.50 -21.55 6.61
CA ALA A 166 -2.40 -22.59 6.10
C ALA A 166 -2.73 -22.36 4.61
N PHE A 167 -3.01 -21.11 4.21
CA PHE A 167 -3.18 -20.70 2.83
C PHE A 167 -1.97 -21.11 1.95
N ILE A 168 -0.75 -20.75 2.38
CA ILE A 168 0.48 -21.12 1.65
C ILE A 168 0.69 -22.64 1.58
N ASN A 169 0.46 -23.37 2.67
CA ASN A 169 0.64 -24.82 2.68
C ASN A 169 -0.39 -25.56 1.80
N GLN A 170 -1.64 -25.08 1.76
CA GLN A 170 -2.66 -25.61 0.85
C GLN A 170 -2.35 -25.26 -0.62
N LEU A 171 -1.94 -24.02 -0.90
CA LEU A 171 -1.59 -23.62 -2.26
C LEU A 171 -0.38 -24.39 -2.81
N ARG A 172 0.61 -24.71 -1.97
CA ARG A 172 1.71 -25.63 -2.36
C ARG A 172 1.25 -27.05 -2.61
N SER A 173 0.22 -27.52 -1.91
CA SER A 173 -0.37 -28.84 -2.14
C SER A 173 -1.03 -28.90 -3.52
N HIS A 174 -1.67 -27.81 -3.97
CA HIS A 174 -2.14 -27.64 -5.35
C HIS A 174 -0.99 -27.52 -6.36
N TYR A 175 0.03 -26.70 -6.08
CA TYR A 175 1.20 -26.55 -6.96
C TYR A 175 1.92 -27.87 -7.23
N ALA A 176 1.88 -28.83 -6.28
CA ALA A 176 2.44 -30.17 -6.47
C ALA A 176 1.63 -31.08 -7.42
N THR A 177 0.40 -30.69 -7.81
CA THR A 177 -0.45 -31.45 -8.74
C THR A 177 -0.17 -31.12 -10.22
N ASP A 178 0.32 -29.91 -10.51
CA ASP A 178 0.69 -29.51 -11.87
C ASP A 178 2.20 -29.65 -12.08
N THR A 179 2.57 -30.55 -12.97
CA THR A 179 3.98 -30.77 -13.37
C THR A 179 4.38 -29.99 -14.63
N SER A 180 3.47 -29.21 -15.24
CA SER A 180 3.73 -28.48 -16.48
C SER A 180 4.52 -27.19 -16.32
N LYS A 181 4.55 -26.59 -15.12
CA LYS A 181 5.39 -25.43 -14.78
C LYS A 181 5.78 -25.43 -13.30
N LYS A 182 6.81 -24.66 -12.95
CA LYS A 182 7.10 -24.31 -11.55
C LYS A 182 6.25 -23.12 -11.13
N TYR A 183 5.80 -23.14 -9.87
CA TYR A 183 5.17 -22.01 -9.21
C TYR A 183 6.07 -21.46 -8.09
N TYR A 184 5.87 -20.20 -7.73
CA TYR A 184 6.64 -19.47 -6.73
C TYR A 184 5.74 -18.89 -5.64
N ILE A 185 6.30 -18.73 -4.44
CA ILE A 185 5.64 -18.07 -3.31
C ILE A 185 6.54 -16.98 -2.77
N THR A 186 6.02 -15.76 -2.65
CA THR A 186 6.77 -14.59 -2.20
C THR A 186 6.01 -13.80 -1.13
N GLY A 187 6.70 -12.84 -0.52
CA GLY A 187 6.07 -11.89 0.40
C GLY A 187 6.96 -10.67 0.63
N ALA A 188 6.34 -9.54 0.98
CA ALA A 188 7.00 -8.23 1.04
C ALA A 188 6.97 -7.61 2.47
N PRO A 189 7.65 -8.21 3.46
CA PRO A 189 7.73 -7.65 4.80
C PRO A 189 8.47 -6.31 4.79
N GLN A 190 8.18 -5.46 5.77
CA GLN A 190 8.96 -4.24 5.99
C GLN A 190 10.32 -4.58 6.60
N CYS A 191 11.35 -3.74 6.42
CA CYS A 191 12.70 -4.03 6.94
C CYS A 191 12.82 -4.24 8.48
N PRO A 192 11.97 -3.68 9.37
CA PRO A 192 12.06 -3.95 10.81
C PRO A 192 11.88 -5.44 11.11
N PHE A 193 12.87 -6.05 11.76
CA PHE A 193 12.87 -7.49 12.03
C PHE A 193 12.54 -7.80 13.51
N PRO A 194 11.66 -8.78 13.80
CA PRO A 194 10.78 -9.47 12.86
C PRO A 194 9.63 -8.56 12.38
N ASP A 195 9.15 -8.81 11.17
CA ASP A 195 7.99 -8.09 10.62
C ASP A 195 6.72 -8.33 11.45
N ALA A 196 5.92 -7.28 11.64
CA ALA A 196 4.79 -7.24 12.56
C ALA A 196 3.55 -8.04 12.11
N TYR A 197 3.41 -8.33 10.80
CA TYR A 197 2.21 -8.93 10.22
C TYR A 197 2.51 -10.26 9.53
N LEU A 198 3.61 -10.33 8.77
CA LEU A 198 4.03 -11.50 8.00
C LEU A 198 5.10 -12.34 8.72
N GLY A 199 5.74 -11.81 9.78
CA GLY A 199 6.85 -12.48 10.48
C GLY A 199 6.52 -13.88 11.02
N SER A 200 5.30 -14.11 11.53
CA SER A 200 4.82 -15.46 11.92
C SER A 200 4.69 -16.41 10.74
N THR A 201 4.22 -15.90 9.59
CA THR A 201 4.00 -16.65 8.36
C THR A 201 5.34 -17.05 7.73
N LEU A 202 6.27 -16.11 7.61
CA LEU A 202 7.64 -16.33 7.15
C LEU A 202 8.33 -17.45 7.94
N ASN A 203 8.14 -17.48 9.26
CA ASN A 203 8.73 -18.50 10.14
C ASN A 203 8.09 -19.89 10.06
N SER A 204 6.89 -20.03 9.46
CA SER A 204 6.08 -21.27 9.52
C SER A 204 5.57 -21.78 8.17
N ALA A 205 5.80 -21.04 7.09
CA ALA A 205 5.40 -21.38 5.74
C ALA A 205 6.57 -21.29 4.75
N TRP A 206 6.38 -21.83 3.55
CA TRP A 206 7.41 -21.86 2.51
C TRP A 206 7.36 -20.62 1.62
N PHE A 207 8.50 -19.96 1.47
CA PHE A 207 8.71 -18.86 0.54
C PHE A 207 9.91 -19.17 -0.36
N ASP A 208 9.82 -18.82 -1.64
CA ASP A 208 10.93 -18.91 -2.60
C ASP A 208 11.69 -17.57 -2.68
N MET A 209 10.99 -16.44 -2.52
CA MET A 209 11.57 -15.10 -2.48
C MET A 209 10.92 -14.23 -1.39
N VAL A 210 11.65 -13.25 -0.86
CA VAL A 210 11.15 -12.27 0.12
C VAL A 210 11.62 -10.88 -0.28
N TYR A 211 10.67 -9.99 -0.55
CA TYR A 211 10.87 -8.64 -1.08
C TYR A 211 10.94 -7.61 0.06
N VAL A 212 12.01 -7.67 0.88
CA VAL A 212 12.12 -6.84 2.09
C VAL A 212 12.11 -5.35 1.75
N GLN A 213 11.10 -4.62 2.24
CA GLN A 213 10.91 -3.19 1.96
C GLN A 213 11.91 -2.34 2.77
N PHE A 214 13.08 -2.02 2.19
CA PHE A 214 14.10 -1.18 2.81
C PHE A 214 13.80 0.33 2.61
N TYR A 215 12.58 0.74 2.96
CA TYR A 215 12.11 2.12 2.89
C TYR A 215 11.00 2.41 3.93
N ASN A 216 10.57 3.68 4.03
CA ASN A 216 9.63 4.20 5.03
C ASN A 216 10.01 3.97 6.53
N ASN A 217 11.15 3.33 6.81
CA ASN A 217 11.54 2.81 8.12
C ASN A 217 13.00 3.16 8.48
N TYR A 218 13.37 2.99 9.76
CA TYR A 218 14.71 3.31 10.28
C TYR A 218 15.85 2.52 9.60
N CYS A 219 15.53 1.34 9.08
CA CYS A 219 16.45 0.40 8.43
C CYS A 219 16.53 0.56 6.90
N GLY A 220 15.98 1.65 6.35
CA GLY A 220 15.93 1.87 4.90
C GLY A 220 17.30 2.09 4.25
N LEU A 221 17.32 2.05 2.91
CA LEU A 221 18.53 2.21 2.09
C LEU A 221 19.31 3.50 2.41
N ASN A 222 18.59 4.59 2.72
CA ASN A 222 19.15 5.87 3.12
C ASN A 222 19.82 5.88 4.51
N ALA A 223 19.75 4.77 5.25
CA ALA A 223 20.40 4.57 6.54
C ALA A 223 21.55 3.53 6.48
N TYR A 224 21.98 3.15 5.27
CA TYR A 224 23.17 2.33 5.04
C TYR A 224 24.47 3.08 5.40
N PRO A 225 25.48 2.42 5.99
CA PRO A 225 25.46 1.03 6.47
C PRO A 225 24.88 0.87 7.89
N THR A 226 24.70 1.97 8.64
CA THR A 226 24.54 1.96 10.10
C THR A 226 23.29 1.25 10.62
N TRP A 227 22.15 1.36 9.93
CA TRP A 227 20.88 0.75 10.34
C TRP A 227 20.28 -0.20 9.30
N PHE A 228 20.92 -0.34 8.13
CA PHE A 228 20.47 -1.22 7.06
C PHE A 228 20.67 -2.69 7.45
N ASN A 229 19.59 -3.38 7.79
CA ASN A 229 19.63 -4.62 8.56
C ASN A 229 19.50 -5.92 7.72
N TYR A 230 20.00 -5.92 6.49
CA TYR A 230 19.96 -7.10 5.61
C TYR A 230 20.56 -8.37 6.26
N GLY A 231 21.54 -8.23 7.16
CA GLY A 231 22.12 -9.36 7.90
C GLY A 231 21.11 -10.12 8.77
N ASP A 232 20.08 -9.46 9.31
CA ASP A 232 19.01 -10.12 10.07
C ASP A 232 18.20 -11.04 9.15
N TRP A 233 17.90 -10.56 7.94
CA TRP A 233 17.12 -11.26 6.92
C TRP A 233 17.89 -12.43 6.29
N ASP A 234 19.20 -12.28 6.05
CA ASP A 234 20.07 -13.39 5.65
C ASP A 234 20.19 -14.46 6.75
N ASN A 235 20.35 -14.05 8.01
CA ASN A 235 20.36 -14.96 9.15
C ASN A 235 19.01 -15.70 9.28
N TRP A 236 17.88 -15.02 9.12
CA TRP A 236 16.55 -15.63 9.09
C TRP A 236 16.41 -16.66 7.95
N ALA A 237 16.87 -16.34 6.74
CA ALA A 237 16.82 -17.23 5.58
C ALA A 237 17.57 -18.55 5.84
N LYS A 238 18.76 -18.44 6.45
CA LYS A 238 19.62 -19.59 6.77
C LYS A 238 19.11 -20.38 7.99
N THR A 239 18.73 -19.70 9.07
CA THR A 239 18.43 -20.36 10.36
C THR A 239 16.96 -20.71 10.54
N THR A 240 16.02 -19.82 10.17
CA THR A 240 14.59 -19.94 10.53
C THR A 240 13.70 -20.39 9.37
N SER A 241 13.81 -19.80 8.17
CA SER A 241 12.93 -20.08 7.02
C SER A 241 12.68 -21.58 6.77
N VAL A 242 11.45 -21.95 6.40
CA VAL A 242 11.12 -23.34 6.00
C VAL A 242 11.88 -23.75 4.74
N ASN A 243 12.11 -22.80 3.81
CA ASN A 243 12.94 -23.00 2.64
C ASN A 243 14.35 -22.43 2.89
N LYS A 244 15.35 -23.29 3.06
CA LYS A 244 16.75 -22.86 3.27
C LYS A 244 17.43 -22.29 2.02
N ASN A 245 16.76 -22.38 0.86
CA ASN A 245 17.18 -21.75 -0.39
C ASN A 245 16.35 -20.49 -0.73
N VAL A 246 15.57 -19.95 0.22
CA VAL A 246 14.80 -18.72 0.04
C VAL A 246 15.71 -17.55 -0.33
N LYS A 247 15.25 -16.71 -1.26
CA LYS A 247 15.99 -15.53 -1.70
C LYS A 247 15.49 -14.25 -1.06
N ILE A 248 16.39 -13.46 -0.47
CA ILE A 248 16.10 -12.11 -0.01
C ILE A 248 16.42 -11.12 -1.13
N PHE A 249 15.46 -10.26 -1.45
CA PHE A 249 15.59 -9.17 -2.40
C PHE A 249 15.67 -7.84 -1.65
N ILE A 250 16.39 -6.87 -2.22
CA ILE A 250 16.42 -5.50 -1.71
C ILE A 250 15.24 -4.74 -2.32
N GLY A 251 14.18 -4.49 -1.53
CA GLY A 251 13.05 -3.66 -1.93
C GLY A 251 13.40 -2.17 -1.85
N ALA A 252 13.21 -1.45 -2.97
CA ALA A 252 13.57 -0.05 -3.14
C ALA A 252 12.40 0.78 -3.72
N PRO A 253 12.25 2.07 -3.37
CA PRO A 253 11.32 2.95 -4.06
C PRO A 253 11.82 3.23 -5.49
N GLY A 254 10.96 3.11 -6.49
CA GLY A 254 11.29 3.36 -7.90
C GLY A 254 11.66 4.81 -8.22
N SER A 255 11.25 5.76 -7.36
CA SER A 255 11.62 7.17 -7.44
C SER A 255 11.55 7.83 -6.05
N ALA A 256 12.04 9.07 -5.94
CA ALA A 256 11.89 9.89 -4.74
C ALA A 256 10.43 10.24 -4.37
N ALA A 257 9.49 10.02 -5.29
CA ALA A 257 8.05 10.23 -5.08
C ALA A 257 7.28 8.93 -4.79
N ALA A 258 7.92 7.76 -4.89
CA ALA A 258 7.27 6.46 -4.73
C ALA A 258 7.08 6.04 -3.25
N ALA A 259 7.82 6.65 -2.32
CA ALA A 259 7.76 6.38 -0.88
C ALA A 259 7.97 7.67 -0.07
N SER A 260 7.67 7.64 1.24
CA SER A 260 7.84 8.82 2.12
C SER A 260 9.29 9.02 2.56
N SER A 261 10.08 7.94 2.63
CA SER A 261 11.53 7.97 2.86
C SER A 261 12.16 6.68 2.34
N GLY A 262 13.50 6.63 2.20
CA GLY A 262 14.22 5.42 1.78
C GLY A 262 14.62 5.34 0.31
N TYR A 263 14.22 6.29 -0.53
CA TYR A 263 14.77 6.40 -1.89
C TYR A 263 16.26 6.75 -1.86
N VAL A 264 17.03 6.14 -2.75
CA VAL A 264 18.43 6.46 -3.05
C VAL A 264 18.65 6.37 -4.57
N ASP A 265 19.63 7.09 -5.11
CA ASP A 265 19.95 7.02 -6.54
C ASP A 265 20.58 5.68 -6.97
N GLY A 266 20.64 5.42 -8.28
CA GLY A 266 21.16 4.18 -8.84
C GLY A 266 22.62 3.88 -8.47
N SER A 267 23.47 4.91 -8.32
CA SER A 267 24.86 4.77 -7.86
C SER A 267 24.96 4.33 -6.39
N THR A 268 24.11 4.90 -5.53
CA THR A 268 24.02 4.56 -4.12
C THR A 268 23.43 3.17 -3.94
N LEU A 269 22.34 2.87 -4.64
CA LEU A 269 21.73 1.53 -4.69
C LEU A 269 22.75 0.49 -5.18
N SER A 270 23.57 0.82 -6.19
CA SER A 270 24.63 -0.07 -6.69
C SER A 270 25.75 -0.31 -5.68
N THR A 271 26.11 0.70 -4.91
CA THR A 271 27.09 0.58 -3.82
C THR A 271 26.58 -0.37 -2.72
N ILE A 272 25.33 -0.18 -2.29
CA ILE A 272 24.66 -1.04 -1.29
C ILE A 272 24.53 -2.47 -1.82
N TYR A 273 24.02 -2.62 -3.05
CA TYR A 273 23.74 -3.92 -3.65
C TYR A 273 25.01 -4.76 -3.82
N ASN A 274 26.10 -4.18 -4.32
CA ASN A 274 27.36 -4.91 -4.49
C ASN A 274 28.01 -5.26 -3.14
N ALA A 275 27.86 -4.43 -2.11
CA ALA A 275 28.30 -4.76 -0.75
C ALA A 275 27.51 -5.94 -0.17
N VAL A 276 26.19 -6.01 -0.41
CA VAL A 276 25.34 -7.16 0.00
C VAL A 276 25.72 -8.41 -0.81
N ARG A 277 25.85 -8.29 -2.14
CA ARG A 277 26.25 -9.38 -3.06
C ARG A 277 27.58 -10.03 -2.68
N ALA A 278 28.53 -9.25 -2.15
CA ALA A 278 29.84 -9.75 -1.71
C ALA A 278 29.79 -10.55 -0.39
N ASN A 279 28.75 -10.39 0.44
CA ASN A 279 28.69 -10.96 1.79
C ASN A 279 27.58 -12.01 1.98
N TYR A 280 26.50 -11.97 1.20
CA TYR A 280 25.29 -12.74 1.49
C TYR A 280 24.80 -13.59 0.30
N THR A 281 24.89 -14.91 0.45
CA THR A 281 24.45 -15.90 -0.56
C THR A 281 22.93 -16.03 -0.71
N SER A 282 22.17 -15.52 0.27
CA SER A 282 20.70 -15.42 0.21
C SER A 282 20.19 -14.40 -0.80
N LEU A 283 21.05 -13.55 -1.38
CA LEU A 283 20.64 -12.50 -2.31
C LEU A 283 20.00 -13.08 -3.59
N GLY A 284 18.79 -12.59 -3.88
CA GLY A 284 18.03 -12.91 -5.10
C GLY A 284 18.09 -11.83 -6.18
N GLY A 285 18.05 -10.56 -5.77
CA GLY A 285 17.77 -9.47 -6.70
C GLY A 285 17.38 -8.16 -6.02
N ILE A 286 16.86 -7.24 -6.83
CA ILE A 286 16.18 -6.01 -6.38
C ILE A 286 14.68 -6.16 -6.63
N MET A 287 13.87 -5.60 -5.74
CA MET A 287 12.45 -5.34 -5.96
C MET A 287 12.24 -3.82 -6.05
N THR A 288 11.39 -3.32 -6.97
CA THR A 288 10.92 -1.92 -6.93
C THR A 288 9.43 -1.73 -6.77
N TRP A 289 9.07 -0.75 -5.93
CA TRP A 289 7.76 -0.14 -5.84
C TRP A 289 7.75 1.21 -6.59
N ASP A 290 7.13 1.38 -7.75
CA ASP A 290 6.60 0.39 -8.68
C ASP A 290 7.29 0.52 -10.06
N VAL A 291 6.86 -0.25 -11.06
CA VAL A 291 7.47 -0.23 -12.41
C VAL A 291 7.24 1.12 -13.12
N SER A 292 6.10 1.78 -12.87
CA SER A 292 5.81 3.10 -13.45
C SER A 292 6.80 4.15 -12.93
N GLN A 293 7.12 4.11 -11.63
CA GLN A 293 8.11 4.98 -11.00
C GLN A 293 9.53 4.64 -11.44
N ALA A 294 9.92 3.37 -11.40
CA ALA A 294 11.29 2.92 -11.68
C ALA A 294 11.69 3.09 -13.15
N ARG A 295 10.75 2.90 -14.09
CA ARG A 295 10.98 3.18 -15.52
C ARG A 295 11.02 4.68 -15.80
N THR A 296 10.11 5.47 -15.20
CA THR A 296 10.07 6.94 -15.40
C THR A 296 11.29 7.66 -14.83
N SER A 297 11.86 7.18 -13.72
CA SER A 297 13.05 7.77 -13.10
C SER A 297 14.38 7.35 -13.74
N GLY A 298 14.37 6.33 -14.60
CA GLY A 298 15.59 5.67 -15.10
C GLY A 298 16.28 4.76 -14.08
N LEU A 299 15.72 4.57 -12.88
CA LEU A 299 16.26 3.65 -11.88
C LEU A 299 16.24 2.20 -12.38
N ALA A 300 15.18 1.78 -13.08
CA ALA A 300 15.06 0.44 -13.64
C ALA A 300 16.22 0.07 -14.58
N SER A 301 16.60 0.98 -15.49
CA SER A 301 17.76 0.82 -16.37
C SER A 301 19.08 0.75 -15.61
N SER A 302 19.20 1.55 -14.54
CA SER A 302 20.36 1.55 -13.64
C SER A 302 20.51 0.23 -12.89
N ILE A 303 19.39 -0.30 -12.38
CA ILE A 303 19.28 -1.62 -11.74
C ILE A 303 19.71 -2.72 -12.71
N ARG A 304 19.10 -2.79 -13.91
CA ARG A 304 19.44 -3.81 -14.92
C ARG A 304 20.93 -3.75 -15.31
N SER A 305 21.48 -2.57 -15.56
CA SER A 305 22.90 -2.41 -15.88
C SER A 305 23.82 -2.95 -14.77
N MET A 306 23.49 -2.70 -13.50
CA MET A 306 24.24 -3.20 -12.34
C MET A 306 24.08 -4.71 -12.13
N LEU A 307 22.87 -5.25 -12.32
CA LEU A 307 22.61 -6.68 -12.13
C LEU A 307 23.42 -7.50 -13.15
N ASN A 308 23.45 -7.04 -14.42
CA ASN A 308 24.22 -7.65 -15.50
C ASN A 308 25.73 -7.55 -15.28
N ALA A 309 26.23 -6.46 -14.69
CA ALA A 309 27.67 -6.20 -14.51
C ALA A 309 28.39 -7.08 -13.45
N GLY A 310 27.66 -7.88 -12.68
CA GLY A 310 28.26 -8.71 -11.62
C GLY A 310 27.38 -9.85 -11.09
N GLY A 311 26.33 -10.24 -11.81
CA GLY A 311 25.44 -11.33 -11.40
C GLY A 311 26.06 -12.72 -11.61
N THR A 312 25.85 -13.63 -10.67
CA THR A 312 26.28 -15.04 -10.80
C THR A 312 25.44 -15.85 -11.79
N CYS A 313 24.28 -15.32 -12.19
CA CYS A 313 23.63 -15.66 -13.45
C CYS A 313 23.67 -14.43 -14.37
N GLY A 314 24.83 -14.18 -14.98
CA GLY A 314 24.99 -13.09 -15.93
C GLY A 314 24.16 -13.34 -17.18
N SER A 315 23.09 -12.56 -17.36
CA SER A 315 22.26 -12.56 -18.57
C SER A 315 21.56 -11.21 -18.70
N ASN A 316 21.26 -10.83 -19.93
CA ASN A 316 20.19 -9.85 -20.17
C ASN A 316 18.89 -10.49 -19.64
N GLY A 317 18.11 -9.74 -18.87
CA GLY A 317 16.92 -10.27 -18.20
C GLY A 317 15.85 -10.76 -19.18
N GLY A 318 14.76 -11.32 -18.66
CA GLY A 318 13.65 -11.79 -19.49
C GLY A 318 13.15 -10.68 -20.43
N GLY A 319 13.16 -10.93 -21.74
CA GLY A 319 12.79 -9.94 -22.78
C GLY A 319 13.75 -9.90 -23.96
N SER A 320 13.22 -9.57 -25.15
CA SER A 320 14.04 -9.47 -26.36
C SER A 320 14.92 -8.22 -26.34
N THR A 321 16.21 -8.37 -26.70
CA THR A 321 17.21 -7.28 -26.65
C THR A 321 17.12 -6.35 -27.85
N THR A 322 16.05 -5.55 -27.91
CA THR A 322 15.87 -4.51 -28.92
C THR A 322 16.87 -3.37 -28.70
N SER A 323 17.85 -3.23 -29.60
CA SER A 323 18.95 -2.28 -29.45
C SER A 323 18.50 -0.82 -29.71
N ILE A 324 18.28 -0.06 -28.65
CA ILE A 324 17.93 1.37 -28.74
C ILE A 324 19.16 2.17 -29.19
N THR A 325 19.14 2.69 -30.42
CA THR A 325 20.23 3.52 -30.94
C THR A 325 20.15 4.93 -30.34
N SER A 326 21.08 5.27 -29.45
CA SER A 326 21.11 6.57 -28.78
C SER A 326 21.47 7.70 -29.74
N ALA A 327 20.49 8.52 -30.12
CA ALA A 327 20.73 9.76 -30.87
C ALA A 327 21.39 10.82 -29.97
N THR A 328 22.63 11.21 -30.29
CA THR A 328 23.34 12.26 -29.57
C THR A 328 22.82 13.65 -29.94
N SER A 329 22.30 14.39 -28.95
CA SER A 329 21.97 15.81 -29.07
C SER A 329 22.98 16.67 -28.30
N THR A 330 23.52 17.69 -28.95
CA THR A 330 24.70 18.44 -28.48
C THR A 330 24.40 19.60 -27.54
N THR A 331 25.43 19.99 -26.78
CA THR A 331 25.49 21.07 -25.80
C THR A 331 24.96 22.44 -26.29
N SER A 332 24.40 23.22 -25.37
CA SER A 332 24.36 24.69 -25.45
C SER A 332 24.44 25.30 -24.05
N THR A 333 25.26 26.33 -23.88
CA THR A 333 25.63 26.91 -22.57
C THR A 333 25.10 28.34 -22.44
N ALA A 334 24.60 28.70 -21.26
CA ALA A 334 24.32 30.08 -20.86
C ALA A 334 24.60 30.26 -19.36
N THR A 335 24.98 31.46 -18.93
CA THR A 335 25.71 31.69 -17.68
C THR A 335 25.12 32.80 -16.80
N THR A 336 25.17 32.57 -15.48
CA THR A 336 25.23 33.56 -14.37
C THR A 336 24.29 34.77 -14.32
N ASN A 337 23.68 34.99 -13.15
CA ASN A 337 24.01 36.17 -12.33
C ASN A 337 23.57 36.00 -10.87
N THR A 338 24.25 36.70 -9.95
CA THR A 338 24.08 36.61 -8.49
C THR A 338 23.99 37.99 -7.85
N VAL A 339 23.09 38.19 -6.89
CA VAL A 339 23.04 39.36 -5.97
C VAL A 339 22.68 38.89 -4.55
N SER A 340 23.10 39.63 -3.52
CA SER A 340 23.20 39.15 -2.13
C SER A 340 22.29 39.85 -1.11
N THR A 341 22.27 39.26 0.09
CA THR A 341 21.92 39.75 1.46
C THR A 341 21.90 41.26 1.73
N PRO A 342 21.16 41.77 2.76
CA PRO A 342 21.30 41.34 4.17
C PRO A 342 20.01 41.22 5.02
N ALA A 343 20.19 40.93 6.32
CA ALA A 343 19.14 40.66 7.31
C ALA A 343 19.27 41.56 8.56
N THR A 344 18.24 41.61 9.40
CA THR A 344 18.28 42.27 10.73
C THR A 344 17.44 41.54 11.78
N THR A 345 17.72 41.81 13.06
CA THR A 345 17.34 41.05 14.27
C THR A 345 16.22 41.72 15.08
N SER A 346 15.55 40.97 15.99
CA SER A 346 15.06 41.33 17.36
C SER A 346 13.84 40.45 17.72
N THR A 347 13.85 39.49 18.67
CA THR A 347 13.97 39.51 20.15
C THR A 347 12.72 39.90 20.96
N ASP A 348 12.31 38.95 21.81
CA ASP A 348 11.69 39.07 23.15
C ASP A 348 10.17 39.22 23.42
N SER A 349 9.67 38.22 24.17
CA SER A 349 8.95 38.28 25.47
C SER A 349 7.66 39.12 25.68
N ALA A 350 6.67 38.75 26.51
CA ALA A 350 6.32 37.48 27.22
C ALA A 350 4.90 37.60 27.89
N THR A 351 4.40 36.51 28.52
CA THR A 351 3.36 36.51 29.61
C THR A 351 1.91 36.89 29.21
N SER A 352 0.88 36.00 29.28
CA SER A 352 -0.04 35.69 30.42
C SER A 352 -0.85 36.91 30.94
N SER A 353 -2.14 36.89 31.35
CA SER A 353 -3.11 35.84 31.80
C SER A 353 -4.56 36.46 31.72
N SER A 354 -5.74 35.85 31.96
CA SER A 354 -6.30 34.48 32.08
C SER A 354 -7.85 34.54 32.34
N HIS A 355 -8.55 33.38 32.37
CA HIS A 355 -9.82 33.07 33.09
C HIS A 355 -11.24 33.09 32.42
N THR A 356 -11.89 31.91 32.53
CA THR A 356 -13.31 31.61 32.88
C THR A 356 -14.51 32.00 32.00
N ALA A 357 -15.60 31.23 32.20
CA ALA A 357 -16.79 31.07 31.34
C ALA A 357 -17.93 30.32 32.10
N TYR A 358 -19.06 29.97 31.44
CA TYR A 358 -20.21 29.07 31.78
C TYR A 358 -21.31 29.35 30.72
N SER A 359 -22.36 28.55 30.40
CA SER A 359 -22.72 27.12 30.58
C SER A 359 -23.93 26.76 29.66
N THR A 360 -24.38 25.49 29.70
CA THR A 360 -25.76 24.96 29.43
C THR A 360 -26.42 24.94 28.03
N GLU A 361 -26.75 23.69 27.64
CA GLU A 361 -27.78 23.10 26.76
C GLU A 361 -29.27 23.55 26.99
N PRO A 362 -30.35 22.97 26.37
CA PRO A 362 -30.46 21.82 25.42
C PRO A 362 -31.45 21.93 24.19
N SER A 363 -31.42 20.92 23.30
CA SER A 363 -32.59 20.06 22.90
C SER A 363 -33.00 19.86 21.41
N SER A 364 -33.15 18.57 21.02
CA SER A 364 -34.14 17.94 20.09
C SER A 364 -33.82 17.55 18.61
N THR A 365 -33.53 16.24 18.44
CA THR A 365 -34.11 15.24 17.48
C THR A 365 -34.04 15.36 15.92
N ALA A 366 -33.32 14.42 15.25
CA ALA A 366 -33.86 13.30 14.41
C ALA A 366 -33.24 13.00 12.99
N ALA A 367 -33.05 11.68 12.74
CA ALA A 367 -33.09 10.91 11.46
C ALA A 367 -31.95 10.95 10.38
N THR A 368 -31.62 9.76 9.85
CA THR A 368 -30.53 9.46 8.88
C THR A 368 -31.02 8.81 7.55
N PRO A 369 -30.24 8.89 6.44
CA PRO A 369 -30.46 8.14 5.20
C PRO A 369 -29.74 6.77 5.16
N THR A 370 -30.06 5.91 4.17
CA THR A 370 -30.12 4.45 4.40
C THR A 370 -29.36 3.53 3.42
N ASN A 371 -28.66 4.03 2.40
CA ASN A 371 -28.23 3.20 1.25
C ASN A 371 -26.78 2.65 1.28
N CYS A 372 -25.99 2.91 2.33
CA CYS A 372 -24.65 2.33 2.44
C CYS A 372 -24.72 0.91 3.01
N PRO A 373 -23.87 -0.02 2.55
CA PRO A 373 -23.64 -1.25 3.28
C PRO A 373 -22.93 -0.92 4.60
N VAL A 374 -23.30 -1.58 5.69
CA VAL A 374 -22.74 -1.34 7.04
C VAL A 374 -22.50 -2.68 7.71
N SER A 375 -21.32 -2.89 8.31
CA SER A 375 -20.92 -4.22 8.76
C SER A 375 -21.87 -4.78 9.82
N GLY A 376 -22.30 -6.03 9.65
CA GLY A 376 -23.30 -6.70 10.48
C GLY A 376 -24.76 -6.36 10.16
N GLN A 377 -25.04 -5.47 9.20
CA GLN A 377 -26.41 -5.26 8.70
C GLN A 377 -26.83 -6.32 7.67
N PRO A 378 -28.13 -6.60 7.49
CA PRO A 378 -28.61 -7.61 6.54
C PRO A 378 -28.29 -7.31 5.08
N CYS A 379 -28.10 -8.37 4.30
CA CYS A 379 -27.90 -8.36 2.85
C CYS A 379 -28.52 -9.61 2.22
N THR A 380 -28.63 -9.67 0.89
CA THR A 380 -29.26 -10.82 0.20
C THR A 380 -28.36 -11.43 -0.88
N GLY A 381 -28.46 -12.74 -1.07
CA GLY A 381 -27.71 -13.47 -2.10
C GLY A 381 -26.20 -13.24 -2.00
N SER A 382 -25.59 -12.88 -3.13
CA SER A 382 -24.17 -12.57 -3.29
C SER A 382 -23.90 -11.08 -3.53
N GLN A 383 -24.74 -10.19 -2.98
CA GLN A 383 -24.61 -8.74 -3.16
C GLN A 383 -23.27 -8.20 -2.64
N GLN A 384 -22.77 -7.15 -3.29
CA GLN A 384 -21.56 -6.42 -2.89
C GLN A 384 -21.78 -4.91 -3.00
N GLY A 385 -20.93 -4.10 -2.35
CA GLY A 385 -21.14 -2.65 -2.24
C GLY A 385 -19.92 -1.85 -1.82
N CYS A 386 -20.12 -0.54 -1.71
CA CYS A 386 -19.12 0.45 -1.35
C CYS A 386 -19.70 1.49 -0.38
N ASP A 387 -18.88 1.94 0.58
CA ASP A 387 -19.15 3.20 1.32
C ASP A 387 -18.18 4.34 0.93
N GLY A 388 -17.37 4.12 -0.11
CA GLY A 388 -16.32 5.01 -0.59
C GLY A 388 -14.94 4.71 -0.01
N GLN A 389 -14.80 4.32 1.26
CA GLN A 389 -13.50 3.96 1.85
C GLN A 389 -13.39 2.49 2.24
N ARG A 390 -14.49 1.75 2.18
CA ARG A 390 -14.59 0.30 2.38
C ARG A 390 -15.40 -0.32 1.26
N PHE A 391 -14.96 -1.49 0.80
CA PHE A 391 -15.78 -2.40 0.03
C PHE A 391 -16.54 -3.35 0.98
N ALA A 392 -17.68 -3.84 0.52
CA ALA A 392 -18.66 -4.53 1.33
C ALA A 392 -19.16 -5.79 0.64
N LEU A 393 -19.26 -6.86 1.42
CA LEU A 393 -19.36 -8.23 0.93
C LEU A 393 -20.50 -8.93 1.66
N CYS A 394 -21.49 -9.46 0.94
CA CYS A 394 -22.58 -10.22 1.54
C CYS A 394 -22.16 -11.67 1.76
N ASN A 395 -22.14 -12.12 3.02
CA ASN A 395 -21.89 -13.51 3.38
C ASN A 395 -22.82 -13.91 4.54
N GLY A 396 -23.38 -15.12 4.52
CA GLY A 396 -24.33 -15.59 5.54
C GLY A 396 -25.59 -14.74 5.73
N GLY A 397 -25.89 -13.82 4.79
CA GLY A 397 -26.99 -12.85 4.92
C GLY A 397 -26.66 -11.56 5.67
N VAL A 398 -25.39 -11.29 6.01
CA VAL A 398 -24.94 -10.01 6.58
C VAL A 398 -23.72 -9.42 5.86
N TRP A 399 -23.60 -8.10 5.95
CA TRP A 399 -22.49 -7.32 5.37
C TRP A 399 -21.20 -7.46 6.17
N TYR A 400 -20.10 -7.72 5.46
CA TYR A 400 -18.74 -7.59 5.96
C TYR A 400 -18.06 -6.44 5.23
N LEU A 401 -17.67 -5.40 5.97
CA LEU A 401 -16.98 -4.23 5.43
C LEU A 401 -15.47 -4.34 5.65
N GLN A 402 -14.73 -4.07 4.59
CA GLN A 402 -13.29 -4.19 4.50
C GLN A 402 -12.76 -2.90 3.87
N ASN A 403 -11.79 -2.23 4.51
CA ASN A 403 -11.14 -1.01 3.99
C ASN A 403 -10.66 -1.16 2.55
N CYS A 404 -10.59 -0.04 1.84
CA CYS A 404 -9.80 0.10 0.64
C CYS A 404 -8.38 0.54 0.97
N ALA A 405 -7.53 0.54 -0.05
CA ALA A 405 -6.14 0.90 0.04
C ALA A 405 -5.91 2.40 0.31
N PRO A 406 -5.00 2.81 1.22
CA PRO A 406 -4.62 4.22 1.40
C PRO A 406 -4.16 4.89 0.09
N GLY A 407 -5.06 5.66 -0.51
CA GLY A 407 -4.90 6.29 -1.83
C GLY A 407 -6.02 5.91 -2.82
N THR A 408 -6.58 4.72 -2.63
CA THR A 408 -7.75 4.18 -3.32
C THR A 408 -9.05 4.37 -2.53
N TYR A 409 -10.17 4.13 -3.21
CA TYR A 409 -11.53 4.28 -2.75
C TYR A 409 -12.41 3.20 -3.38
N CYS A 410 -13.50 2.82 -2.72
CA CYS A 410 -14.42 1.81 -3.23
C CYS A 410 -15.35 2.41 -4.27
N TYR A 411 -15.36 1.81 -5.46
CA TYR A 411 -16.25 2.14 -6.56
C TYR A 411 -16.97 0.88 -7.06
N MET A 412 -18.17 1.07 -7.59
CA MET A 412 -18.94 0.03 -8.24
C MET A 412 -18.78 0.15 -9.76
N SER A 413 -18.24 -0.88 -10.41
CA SER A 413 -18.69 -1.26 -11.76
C SER A 413 -20.07 -1.98 -11.64
N GLY A 414 -20.61 -2.55 -12.71
CA GLY A 414 -21.94 -3.19 -12.84
C GLY A 414 -22.69 -3.61 -11.55
N SER A 415 -22.42 -4.82 -11.06
CA SER A 415 -22.83 -5.30 -9.72
C SER A 415 -21.66 -5.21 -8.73
N SER A 416 -20.69 -4.33 -8.99
CA SER A 416 -19.30 -4.75 -9.03
C SER A 416 -18.33 -3.91 -8.18
N ALA A 417 -18.34 -4.10 -6.86
CA ALA A 417 -17.46 -3.39 -5.91
C ALA A 417 -15.97 -3.71 -6.12
N THR A 418 -15.12 -2.68 -6.16
CA THR A 418 -13.65 -2.76 -6.28
C THR A 418 -12.99 -1.54 -5.62
N CYS A 419 -11.72 -1.62 -5.22
CA CYS A 419 -10.99 -0.52 -4.54
C CYS A 419 -9.88 0.05 -5.44
N ASP A 420 -10.06 1.25 -6.02
CA ASP A 420 -9.08 1.90 -6.94
C ASP A 420 -8.80 3.37 -6.58
N TRP A 421 -7.64 3.88 -7.01
CA TRP A 421 -7.32 5.30 -7.02
C TRP A 421 -8.46 6.10 -7.67
N ALA A 422 -8.76 7.28 -7.10
CA ALA A 422 -9.99 8.00 -7.43
C ALA A 422 -10.24 8.22 -8.93
N ASN A 423 -9.20 8.42 -9.75
CA ASN A 423 -9.27 8.44 -11.21
C ASN A 423 -10.40 9.32 -11.81
N GLY A 424 -10.69 10.45 -11.16
CA GLY A 424 -11.76 11.40 -11.54
C GLY A 424 -13.18 11.03 -11.05
N ARG A 425 -13.34 9.85 -10.45
CA ARG A 425 -14.57 9.35 -9.80
C ARG A 425 -14.67 9.93 -8.38
N ALA A 426 -15.88 9.92 -7.82
CA ALA A 426 -16.13 10.34 -6.45
C ALA A 426 -15.62 9.28 -5.45
N THR A 427 -15.05 9.73 -4.33
CA THR A 427 -14.32 8.90 -3.35
C THR A 427 -15.18 8.43 -2.17
N ASP A 428 -16.47 8.73 -2.23
CA ASP A 428 -17.49 8.62 -1.19
C ASP A 428 -18.79 7.96 -1.74
N THR A 429 -18.66 7.14 -2.79
CA THR A 429 -19.78 6.49 -3.49
C THR A 429 -20.47 5.37 -2.71
N CYS A 430 -21.31 5.78 -1.76
CA CYS A 430 -22.29 4.97 -1.03
C CYS A 430 -23.22 4.20 -2.00
N SER A 431 -22.99 2.90 -2.20
CA SER A 431 -23.66 2.12 -3.25
C SER A 431 -23.65 0.59 -3.00
N VAL A 432 -24.61 -0.13 -3.57
CA VAL A 432 -24.79 -1.60 -3.43
C VAL A 432 -25.42 -2.22 -4.68
N SER A 433 -24.96 -3.40 -5.06
CA SER A 433 -25.39 -4.13 -6.27
C SER A 433 -26.88 -4.46 -6.23
N GLY A 434 -27.62 -4.08 -7.29
CA GLY A 434 -29.06 -4.33 -7.40
C GLY A 434 -29.96 -3.28 -6.73
N SER A 435 -29.41 -2.18 -6.19
CA SER A 435 -30.22 -1.10 -5.59
C SER A 435 -30.86 -0.19 -6.65
N SER A 436 -32.05 -0.57 -7.14
CA SER A 436 -32.79 0.16 -8.17
C SER A 436 -34.17 0.65 -7.71
N SER A 437 -34.25 1.86 -7.12
CA SER A 437 -35.53 2.48 -6.72
C SER A 437 -35.59 4.02 -6.80
N LEU A 438 -35.35 4.57 -7.99
CA LEU A 438 -36.14 5.67 -8.59
C LEU A 438 -36.53 6.92 -7.73
N LYS A 439 -35.78 8.03 -7.80
CA LYS A 439 -36.10 9.23 -8.63
C LYS A 439 -35.38 10.56 -8.27
N LYS A 440 -35.06 11.29 -9.35
CA LYS A 440 -34.83 12.75 -9.51
C LYS A 440 -33.65 13.41 -8.76
N ARG A 441 -32.81 14.12 -9.51
CA ARG A 441 -31.74 15.01 -9.00
C ARG A 441 -32.32 16.23 -8.29
N LEU A 442 -31.64 16.70 -7.25
CA LEU A 442 -31.48 18.12 -6.94
C LEU A 442 -30.00 18.46 -7.08
N ASP A 443 -29.69 19.73 -7.33
CA ASP A 443 -28.43 20.10 -7.98
C ASP A 443 -27.25 20.21 -7.00
N MET A 444 -26.10 19.64 -7.38
CA MET A 444 -24.92 19.51 -6.51
C MET A 444 -24.05 20.79 -6.49
N ASN A 445 -24.50 21.85 -7.16
CA ASN A 445 -23.74 23.06 -7.40
C ASN A 445 -23.79 24.10 -6.25
N GLU A 446 -24.70 23.98 -5.29
CA GLU A 446 -24.89 25.02 -4.24
C GLU A 446 -24.01 24.81 -3.00
N VAL A 447 -23.61 23.56 -2.69
CA VAL A 447 -22.73 23.22 -1.55
C VAL A 447 -21.26 23.58 -1.80
N ALA A 448 -20.91 24.03 -3.01
CA ALA A 448 -19.59 24.56 -3.36
C ALA A 448 -19.24 25.92 -2.69
N SER A 449 -20.10 26.44 -1.79
CA SER A 449 -20.08 27.84 -1.35
C SER A 449 -19.60 28.11 0.09
N ILE A 450 -19.63 27.11 0.99
CA ILE A 450 -19.51 27.36 2.46
C ILE A 450 -18.11 27.03 3.05
N THR A 451 -17.10 26.69 2.25
CA THR A 451 -15.69 26.82 2.71
C THR A 451 -14.71 27.11 1.58
N LYS A 452 -13.91 28.18 1.73
CA LYS A 452 -12.94 28.62 0.70
C LYS A 452 -11.63 27.81 0.75
N PRO A 453 -10.85 27.74 -0.34
CA PRO A 453 -9.79 26.72 -0.54
C PRO A 453 -8.48 26.92 0.25
N GLN A 454 -8.54 27.10 1.57
CA GLN A 454 -7.37 27.43 2.41
C GLN A 454 -7.18 26.57 3.67
N LEU A 455 -8.17 25.76 4.07
CA LEU A 455 -8.17 25.13 5.41
C LEU A 455 -8.50 23.63 5.37
N ARG A 456 -7.47 22.79 5.19
CA ARG A 456 -7.23 21.79 6.24
C ARG A 456 -6.81 22.60 7.47
N PRO A 457 -7.42 22.46 8.66
CA PRO A 457 -6.95 23.17 9.85
C PRO A 457 -5.46 22.84 10.05
N ARG A 458 -4.58 23.84 9.93
CA ARG A 458 -3.13 23.62 10.01
C ARG A 458 -2.81 23.06 11.39
N PRO A 459 -2.27 21.83 11.50
CA PRO A 459 -1.97 21.24 12.79
C PRO A 459 -0.94 22.09 13.53
N ALA A 460 -1.27 22.46 14.76
CA ALA A 460 -0.49 23.40 15.54
C ALA A 460 0.45 22.68 16.50
N HIS A 461 1.53 23.34 16.88
CA HIS A 461 2.31 22.93 18.04
C HIS A 461 1.69 23.61 19.29
N PRO A 462 0.97 22.86 20.16
CA PRO A 462 0.38 23.43 21.37
C PRO A 462 1.45 23.93 22.33
N LYS A 463 1.08 24.84 23.24
CA LYS A 463 1.89 25.09 24.44
C LYS A 463 1.98 23.77 25.22
N SER A 464 3.19 23.29 25.46
CA SER A 464 3.39 21.91 25.90
C SER A 464 4.66 21.67 26.69
N THR A 465 4.68 20.62 27.52
CA THR A 465 5.88 20.16 28.25
C THR A 465 6.79 19.26 27.41
N VAL A 466 6.29 18.76 26.27
CA VAL A 466 7.03 17.95 25.29
C VAL A 466 6.64 18.43 23.89
N PRO A 467 7.60 18.74 22.98
CA PRO A 467 7.32 19.15 21.62
C PRO A 467 6.39 18.17 20.90
N THR A 468 5.20 18.66 20.60
CA THR A 468 4.10 17.89 20.02
C THR A 468 3.41 18.69 18.92
N ARG A 469 2.67 17.98 18.07
CA ARG A 469 1.80 18.48 17.00
C ARG A 469 0.39 17.96 17.25
N VAL A 470 -0.60 18.85 17.29
CA VAL A 470 -2.02 18.54 17.54
C VAL A 470 -2.84 18.78 16.29
N GLU A 471 -3.70 17.80 15.96
CA GLU A 471 -4.62 17.84 14.83
C GLU A 471 -6.00 17.34 15.29
N PHE A 472 -7.01 18.19 15.14
CA PHE A 472 -8.42 17.83 15.29
C PHE A 472 -8.98 17.46 13.93
N VAL A 473 -9.44 16.23 13.77
CA VAL A 473 -10.04 15.73 12.52
C VAL A 473 -11.52 15.44 12.76
N ALA A 474 -12.39 15.95 11.88
CA ALA A 474 -13.82 15.67 11.97
C ALA A 474 -14.07 14.17 11.80
N GLY A 475 -14.82 13.59 12.72
CA GLY A 475 -15.30 12.21 12.66
C GLY A 475 -16.74 12.18 12.14
N SER A 476 -17.57 11.32 12.75
CA SER A 476 -19.01 11.26 12.44
C SER A 476 -19.72 12.58 12.76
N LEU A 477 -20.64 13.01 11.89
CA LEU A 477 -21.58 14.11 12.12
C LEU A 477 -22.98 13.63 11.77
N SER A 478 -23.91 13.64 12.74
CA SER A 478 -25.26 13.08 12.57
C SER A 478 -26.21 13.59 13.65
N ASN A 479 -27.39 14.09 13.27
CA ASN A 479 -28.53 14.38 14.16
C ASN A 479 -28.18 15.27 15.38
N GLY A 480 -27.34 16.31 15.19
CA GLY A 480 -26.87 17.15 16.29
C GLY A 480 -25.88 16.46 17.24
N THR A 481 -25.25 15.36 16.81
CA THR A 481 -24.17 14.68 17.54
C THR A 481 -22.95 14.50 16.65
N TYR A 482 -21.77 14.69 17.21
CA TYR A 482 -20.51 14.60 16.51
C TYR A 482 -19.50 13.70 17.21
N SER A 483 -18.44 13.36 16.48
CA SER A 483 -17.17 13.02 17.09
C SER A 483 -16.01 13.67 16.36
N THR A 484 -14.93 13.92 17.09
CA THR A 484 -13.68 14.47 16.59
C THR A 484 -12.57 13.50 16.97
N VAL A 485 -11.70 13.14 16.02
CA VAL A 485 -10.46 12.41 16.34
C VAL A 485 -9.43 13.45 16.74
N VAL A 486 -8.94 13.34 17.97
CA VAL A 486 -7.81 14.11 18.48
C VAL A 486 -6.54 13.31 18.21
N LYS A 487 -5.64 13.86 17.41
CA LYS A 487 -4.30 13.31 17.21
C LYS A 487 -3.29 14.21 17.91
N VAL A 488 -2.54 13.65 18.84
CA VAL A 488 -1.30 14.24 19.36
C VAL A 488 -0.15 13.36 18.89
N GLN A 489 0.85 13.96 18.24
CA GLN A 489 2.10 13.30 17.87
C GLN A 489 3.27 14.05 18.50
N ALA A 490 4.25 13.33 19.03
CA ALA A 490 5.50 13.92 19.52
C ALA A 490 6.49 14.12 18.39
N ASP A 491 7.10 15.30 18.30
CA ASP A 491 7.92 15.69 17.15
C ASP A 491 9.30 15.01 17.15
N LYS A 492 9.89 14.80 18.34
CA LYS A 492 11.25 14.27 18.52
C LYS A 492 11.47 13.41 19.77
N GLN A 493 10.69 13.62 20.83
CA GLN A 493 10.88 12.96 22.13
C GLN A 493 9.56 12.38 22.63
N ALA A 494 9.53 11.10 22.97
CA ALA A 494 8.35 10.46 23.53
C ALA A 494 7.90 11.14 24.84
N PHE A 495 6.60 11.41 24.97
CA PHE A 495 6.01 11.75 26.27
C PHE A 495 5.82 10.48 27.10
N THR A 496 5.82 10.63 28.43
CA THR A 496 6.05 9.51 29.35
C THR A 496 5.04 9.49 30.48
N GLY A 497 4.51 8.30 30.82
CA GLY A 497 3.53 8.15 31.88
C GLY A 497 2.19 8.82 31.51
N ASN A 498 1.72 9.72 32.37
CA ASN A 498 0.45 10.39 32.15
C ASN A 498 0.56 11.52 31.13
N TRP A 499 -0.56 11.84 30.50
CA TRP A 499 -0.70 13.02 29.67
C TRP A 499 -2.11 13.61 29.76
N ALA A 500 -2.21 14.91 29.50
CA ALA A 500 -3.46 15.64 29.43
C ALA A 500 -3.43 16.59 28.23
N ILE A 501 -4.60 16.79 27.61
CA ILE A 501 -4.78 17.82 26.58
C ILE A 501 -6.03 18.64 26.86
N SER A 502 -5.87 19.96 26.89
CA SER A 502 -6.96 20.93 27.02
C SER A 502 -7.07 21.76 25.74
N PHE A 503 -8.29 22.11 25.33
CA PHE A 503 -8.56 22.93 24.13
C PHE A 503 -9.90 23.65 24.24
N ASN A 504 -10.06 24.73 23.47
CA ASN A 504 -11.32 25.46 23.38
C ASN A 504 -12.28 24.75 22.41
N LEU A 505 -13.50 24.52 22.85
CA LEU A 505 -14.57 23.96 22.04
C LEU A 505 -15.38 25.09 21.37
N PRO A 506 -15.76 24.96 20.09
CA PRO A 506 -16.65 25.91 19.43
C PRO A 506 -18.01 26.06 20.12
N SER A 507 -18.61 27.24 19.98
CA SER A 507 -19.87 27.59 20.64
C SER A 507 -21.02 26.70 20.17
N GLY A 508 -21.90 26.30 21.10
CA GLY A 508 -23.03 25.42 20.80
C GLY A 508 -22.67 23.95 20.64
N GLN A 509 -21.50 23.50 21.11
CA GLN A 509 -21.08 22.10 21.12
C GLN A 509 -20.77 21.61 22.56
N THR A 510 -20.87 20.30 22.81
CA THR A 510 -20.47 19.63 24.06
C THR A 510 -19.39 18.56 23.80
N VAL A 511 -18.79 17.99 24.85
CA VAL A 511 -18.03 16.72 24.76
C VAL A 511 -18.44 15.84 25.93
N ASP A 512 -19.06 14.71 25.62
CA ASP A 512 -19.75 13.87 26.58
C ASP A 512 -18.95 12.57 26.84
N SER A 513 -18.01 12.23 25.95
CA SER A 513 -17.18 11.02 26.06
C SER A 513 -15.80 11.16 25.38
N THR A 514 -14.85 10.34 25.82
CA THR A 514 -13.57 10.07 25.15
C THR A 514 -13.35 8.56 25.01
N SER A 515 -12.69 8.12 23.93
CA SER A 515 -12.32 6.71 23.71
C SER A 515 -11.02 6.30 24.40
N ARG A 516 -10.33 7.23 25.08
CA ARG A 516 -9.07 6.99 25.80
C ARG A 516 -9.00 7.92 27.00
N GLY A 517 -8.75 7.34 28.18
CA GLY A 517 -8.72 8.10 29.42
C GLY A 517 -10.10 8.61 29.87
N SER A 518 -10.12 9.77 30.52
CA SER A 518 -11.35 10.47 30.95
C SER A 518 -11.43 11.88 30.37
N VAL A 519 -12.65 12.41 30.25
CA VAL A 519 -12.91 13.78 29.80
C VAL A 519 -13.60 14.58 30.90
N ASN A 520 -13.23 15.85 31.01
CA ASN A 520 -13.87 16.83 31.87
C ASN A 520 -14.07 18.12 31.05
N VAL A 521 -15.32 18.59 30.98
CA VAL A 521 -15.67 19.83 30.28
C VAL A 521 -15.94 20.91 31.31
N SER A 522 -15.04 21.88 31.41
CA SER A 522 -15.27 23.09 32.18
C SER A 522 -15.66 24.21 31.23
N LYS A 523 -16.97 24.41 31.08
CA LYS A 523 -17.57 25.51 30.32
C LYS A 523 -17.29 25.33 28.82
N SER A 524 -16.48 26.19 28.19
CA SER A 524 -16.02 26.01 26.80
C SER A 524 -14.67 25.27 26.67
N ILE A 525 -14.03 24.90 27.78
CA ILE A 525 -12.73 24.21 27.77
C ILE A 525 -12.96 22.72 28.01
N VAL A 526 -12.60 21.90 27.03
CA VAL A 526 -12.57 20.44 27.14
C VAL A 526 -11.16 20.05 27.59
N THR A 527 -11.06 19.14 28.56
CA THR A 527 -9.79 18.53 28.97
C THR A 527 -9.92 17.02 28.99
N VAL A 528 -9.05 16.33 28.25
CA VAL A 528 -8.91 14.86 28.27
C VAL A 528 -7.63 14.48 29.00
N ARG A 529 -7.70 13.47 29.87
CA ARG A 529 -6.58 12.94 30.66
C ARG A 529 -6.43 11.45 30.44
N SER A 530 -5.21 10.96 30.26
CA SER A 530 -4.90 9.54 30.06
C SER A 530 -5.34 8.63 31.21
N ASP A 531 -5.59 7.35 30.90
CA ASP A 531 -5.72 6.29 31.91
C ASP A 531 -4.34 5.67 32.16
N ILE A 532 -3.71 6.01 33.30
CA ILE A 532 -2.37 5.56 33.67
C ILE A 532 -2.21 4.03 33.64
N THR A 533 -3.29 3.26 33.84
CA THR A 533 -3.25 1.79 33.86
C THR A 533 -3.14 1.17 32.46
N LYS A 534 -3.33 1.97 31.40
CA LYS A 534 -3.40 1.53 29.99
C LYS A 534 -2.37 2.23 29.08
N GLU A 535 -1.70 3.27 29.56
CA GLU A 535 -0.62 3.94 28.82
C GLU A 535 0.72 3.19 28.94
N LYS A 536 1.50 3.16 27.85
CA LYS A 536 2.88 2.65 27.89
C LYS A 536 3.79 3.69 28.57
N SER A 537 4.91 3.25 29.13
CA SER A 537 5.86 4.12 29.85
C SER A 537 6.47 5.24 28.98
N LYS A 538 6.52 5.05 27.65
CA LYS A 538 6.89 6.06 26.65
C LYS A 538 5.96 5.93 25.44
N ASN A 539 5.47 7.06 24.93
CA ASN A 539 4.57 7.12 23.77
C ASN A 539 5.02 8.22 22.78
N MET A 540 5.02 7.91 21.48
CA MET A 540 5.26 8.90 20.41
C MET A 540 3.97 9.51 19.87
N ALA A 541 2.79 8.93 20.17
CA ALA A 541 1.50 9.48 19.76
C ALA A 541 0.37 9.09 20.73
N ALA A 542 -0.56 10.02 20.94
CA ALA A 542 -1.82 9.82 21.63
C ALA A 542 -2.94 10.15 20.63
N ILE A 543 -3.54 9.09 20.08
CA ILE A 543 -4.70 9.20 19.18
C ILE A 543 -5.90 8.64 19.93
N PHE A 544 -7.00 9.39 19.92
CA PHE A 544 -8.27 9.03 20.54
C PHE A 544 -9.42 9.84 19.94
N LYS A 545 -10.66 9.39 20.18
CA LYS A 545 -11.89 10.05 19.74
C LYS A 545 -12.55 10.74 20.93
N ILE A 546 -12.96 12.00 20.76
CA ILE A 546 -13.95 12.66 21.61
C ILE A 546 -15.31 12.62 20.89
N SER A 547 -16.41 12.58 21.64
CA SER A 547 -17.77 12.64 21.07
C SER A 547 -18.66 13.54 21.92
N GLY A 548 -19.60 14.24 21.30
CA GLY A 548 -20.59 15.07 22.00
C GLY A 548 -21.72 15.57 21.10
N SER A 549 -22.48 16.55 21.58
CA SER A 549 -23.57 17.20 20.82
C SER A 549 -23.14 18.50 20.14
N TYR A 550 -23.87 18.93 19.11
CA TYR A 550 -23.78 20.26 18.51
C TYR A 550 -25.17 20.76 18.09
N ALA A 551 -25.48 22.02 18.40
CA ALA A 551 -26.83 22.59 18.27
C ALA A 551 -27.05 23.48 17.02
N ASN A 552 -25.97 23.96 16.39
CA ASN A 552 -25.99 24.83 15.21
C ASN A 552 -25.13 24.19 14.10
N ASP A 553 -24.34 24.97 13.37
CA ASP A 553 -23.27 24.44 12.52
C ASP A 553 -22.17 23.80 13.36
N TYR A 554 -21.66 22.64 12.93
CA TYR A 554 -20.49 22.02 13.55
C TYR A 554 -19.19 22.69 13.10
N ALA A 555 -18.30 22.94 14.05
CA ALA A 555 -16.94 23.37 13.80
C ALA A 555 -15.92 22.50 14.56
N LEU A 556 -14.72 22.38 13.97
CA LEU A 556 -13.59 21.75 14.64
C LEU A 556 -13.02 22.66 15.73
N PRO A 557 -12.53 22.11 16.86
CA PRO A 557 -11.70 22.86 17.80
C PRO A 557 -10.47 23.44 17.10
N ASP A 558 -10.11 24.68 17.46
CA ASP A 558 -8.91 25.32 16.95
C ASP A 558 -7.67 24.61 17.52
N ALA A 559 -6.85 24.02 16.64
CA ALA A 559 -5.60 23.36 17.02
C ALA A 559 -4.64 24.28 17.79
N SER A 560 -4.64 25.59 17.50
CA SER A 560 -3.81 26.58 18.19
C SER A 560 -4.28 26.88 19.62
N SER A 561 -5.53 26.55 19.96
CA SER A 561 -6.05 26.64 21.33
C SER A 561 -5.62 25.48 22.23
N ALA A 562 -4.98 24.44 21.67
CA ALA A 562 -4.59 23.25 22.41
C ALA A 562 -3.39 23.50 23.34
N VAL A 563 -3.40 22.81 24.48
CA VAL A 563 -2.33 22.75 25.47
C VAL A 563 -2.11 21.29 25.84
N PHE A 564 -0.92 20.73 25.59
CA PHE A 564 -0.60 19.32 25.84
C PHE A 564 0.46 19.18 26.94
N VAL A 565 0.14 18.45 28.01
CA VAL A 565 1.02 18.27 29.15
C VAL A 565 1.30 16.78 29.34
N SER A 566 2.54 16.34 29.18
CA SER A 566 3.03 15.12 29.84
C SER A 566 3.16 15.42 31.33
N VAL A 567 2.64 14.53 32.19
CA VAL A 567 2.46 14.68 33.64
C VAL A 567 3.24 13.61 34.39
#